data_AF-A0A172ZEZ1-F1
#
_entry.id   AF-A0A172ZEZ1-F1
#
_cell.length_a   1.000
_cell.length_b   1.000
_cell.length_c   1.000
_cell.angle_alpha   90.00
_cell.angle_beta   90.00
_cell.angle_gamma   90.00
#
_symmetry.space_group_name_H-M   'P 1'
#
loop_
_entity.id
_entity.type
_entity.pdbx_description
1 polymer ?
#
loop_
_entity_poly.entity_id
_entity_poly.type
_entity_poly.pdbx_seq_one_letter_code
_entity_poly.pdbx_strand_id
1 'polypeptide(L)'
;MIQVSSQRRRQLEYIRLTDKDVQLLASYRTIFEKVVDEVVDYFYDHIDKYPDLKRVIQGNGSSVHRLKQTQRDYWLSLAGGVINEEFIEHRLKIGKIHSRIGLNLDYYLGTYMTYTDIAARVLERELPDQWMPVLNALTRMFNLDSQLVLEAYGEQEQEQIREMADQKQHMLSSVTEVVDRMSSMIVRLNENARDISDSAGHIAASQELSLQEMNSLGHEVKQISTVGSIMRELSDQTHLLGLNASIEAAHAGEYGRGFSIVAQEVRKLAGSSQNALKDINGTLQVIMSRLNQVEESFKHNVELSRQQAGSSQELATFAQMIEQVARELEELQQAEYSS
;
A
#
# COMPACT_ATOMS: atom_id res chain seq x y z
N MET A 1 25.48 36.97 40.80
CA MET A 1 26.78 36.39 40.40
C MET A 1 26.62 35.58 39.14
N ILE A 2 27.40 35.89 38.11
CA ILE A 2 27.38 35.25 36.80
C ILE A 2 28.49 34.18 36.75
N GLN A 3 28.08 32.92 36.58
CA GLN A 3 28.93 31.73 36.60
C GLN A 3 28.60 30.85 35.40
N VAL A 4 29.00 31.28 34.21
CA VAL A 4 28.67 30.63 32.94
C VAL A 4 29.91 30.42 32.09
N SER A 5 29.78 29.57 31.08
CA SER A 5 30.78 29.30 30.04
C SER A 5 31.25 30.56 29.31
N SER A 6 32.40 30.47 28.64
CA SER A 6 32.98 31.59 27.89
C SER A 6 32.07 32.09 26.76
N GLN A 7 31.34 31.18 26.10
CA GLN A 7 30.35 31.54 25.08
C GLN A 7 29.20 32.36 25.68
N ARG A 8 28.59 31.86 26.76
CA ARG A 8 27.50 32.55 27.45
C ARG A 8 27.94 33.88 28.04
N ARG A 9 29.17 33.95 28.55
CA ARG A 9 29.74 35.22 29.03
C ARG A 9 29.78 36.29 27.94
N ARG A 10 30.21 35.96 26.71
CA ARG A 10 30.18 36.90 25.58
C ARG A 10 28.77 37.37 25.22
N GLN A 11 27.78 36.47 25.30
CA GLN A 11 26.36 36.81 25.10
C GLN A 11 25.89 37.85 26.14
N LEU A 12 26.22 37.62 27.42
CA LEU A 12 25.88 38.53 28.52
C LEU A 12 26.58 39.90 28.38
N GLU A 13 27.85 39.90 27.96
CA GLU A 13 28.60 41.13 27.68
C GLU A 13 27.96 41.95 26.55
N TYR A 14 27.48 41.29 25.48
CA TYR A 14 26.82 41.95 24.36
C TYR A 14 25.55 42.70 24.78
N ILE A 15 24.69 42.06 25.60
CA ILE A 15 23.49 42.68 26.15
C ILE A 15 23.77 43.58 27.37
N ARG A 16 25.04 43.66 27.79
CA ARG A 16 25.54 44.38 28.97
C ARG A 16 24.85 43.98 30.28
N LEU A 17 24.50 42.70 30.43
CA LEU A 17 23.98 42.16 31.69
C LEU A 17 25.16 41.79 32.60
N THR A 18 25.32 42.52 33.69
CA THR A 18 26.48 42.42 34.58
C THR A 18 26.11 41.84 35.94
N ASP A 19 27.12 41.49 36.75
CA ASP A 19 26.90 41.11 38.15
C ASP A 19 26.16 42.19 38.95
N LYS A 20 26.34 43.48 38.61
CA LYS A 20 25.63 44.57 39.27
C LYS A 20 24.13 44.49 39.00
N ASP A 21 23.72 44.22 37.76
CA ASP A 21 22.31 44.08 37.39
C ASP A 21 21.69 42.88 38.13
N VAL A 22 22.38 41.74 38.14
CA VAL A 22 21.90 40.51 38.79
C VAL A 22 21.74 40.71 40.31
N GLN A 23 22.69 41.39 40.96
CA GLN A 23 22.58 41.72 42.39
C GLN A 23 21.54 42.78 42.68
N LEU A 24 21.38 43.78 41.80
CA LEU A 24 20.36 44.82 41.94
C LEU A 24 18.95 44.23 41.89
N LEU A 25 18.70 43.29 40.98
CA LEU A 25 17.42 42.57 40.92
C LEU A 25 17.17 41.76 42.20
N ALA A 26 18.20 41.07 42.70
CA ALA A 26 18.11 40.29 43.93
C ALA A 26 17.85 41.16 45.18
N SER A 27 18.44 42.35 45.27
CA SER A 27 18.24 43.26 46.42
C SER A 27 16.80 43.80 46.51
N TYR A 28 16.06 43.81 45.40
CA TYR A 28 14.66 44.25 45.34
C TYR A 28 13.67 43.09 45.22
N ARG A 29 14.05 41.86 45.60
CA ARG A 29 13.21 40.65 45.47
C ARG A 29 11.79 40.81 46.03
N THR A 30 11.61 41.45 47.18
CA THR A 30 10.27 41.67 47.78
C THR A 30 9.38 42.58 46.94
N ILE A 31 9.97 43.52 46.19
CA ILE A 31 9.22 44.37 45.25
C ILE A 31 8.93 43.59 43.97
N PHE A 32 9.87 42.74 43.53
CA PHE A 32 9.63 41.79 42.44
C PHE A 32 8.49 40.81 42.74
N GLU A 33 8.31 40.38 43.98
CA GLU A 33 7.14 39.57 44.38
C GLU A 33 5.83 40.30 44.12
N LYS A 34 5.74 41.60 44.42
CA LYS A 34 4.56 42.41 44.07
C LYS A 34 4.35 42.52 42.57
N VAL A 35 5.43 42.71 41.80
CA VAL A 35 5.38 42.75 40.33
C VAL A 35 4.84 41.43 39.80
N VAL A 36 5.41 40.30 40.20
CA VAL A 36 5.02 38.98 39.71
C VAL A 36 3.57 38.66 40.05
N ASP A 37 3.09 39.09 41.23
CA ASP A 37 1.70 38.87 41.64
C ASP A 37 0.71 39.63 40.75
N GLU A 38 0.96 40.92 40.52
CA GLU A 38 0.15 41.72 39.61
C GLU A 38 0.21 41.18 38.17
N VAL A 39 1.38 40.70 37.71
CA VAL A 39 1.52 40.18 36.35
C VAL A 39 0.84 38.84 36.18
N VAL A 40 1.04 37.87 37.08
CA VAL A 40 0.47 36.52 36.93
C VAL A 40 -1.05 36.58 36.92
N ASP A 41 -1.66 37.43 37.75
CA ASP A 41 -3.11 37.60 37.72
C ASP A 41 -3.58 38.24 36.40
N TYR A 42 -2.96 39.35 35.99
CA TYR A 42 -3.29 39.99 34.71
C TYR A 42 -3.09 39.05 33.51
N PHE A 43 -2.00 38.28 33.50
CA PHE A 43 -1.62 37.41 32.38
C PHE A 43 -2.65 36.31 32.13
N TYR A 44 -3.11 35.61 33.17
CA TYR A 44 -4.13 34.56 32.96
C TYR A 44 -5.53 35.13 32.69
N ASP A 45 -5.87 36.30 33.23
CA ASP A 45 -7.09 37.02 32.86
C ASP A 45 -7.03 37.48 31.39
N HIS A 46 -5.84 37.81 30.91
CA HIS A 46 -5.60 38.17 29.51
C HIS A 46 -5.67 36.93 28.60
N ILE A 47 -5.06 35.80 28.98
CA ILE A 47 -5.13 34.53 28.23
C ILE A 47 -6.57 34.07 28.02
N ASP A 48 -7.47 34.24 29.00
CA ASP A 48 -8.86 33.80 28.87
C ASP A 48 -9.60 34.46 27.70
N LYS A 49 -9.09 35.60 27.20
CA LYS A 49 -9.60 36.32 26.03
C LYS A 49 -9.14 35.71 24.70
N TYR A 50 -8.18 34.78 24.71
CA TYR A 50 -7.60 34.13 23.52
C TYR A 50 -7.95 32.63 23.51
N PRO A 51 -8.96 32.22 22.72
CA PRO A 51 -9.42 30.83 22.69
C PRO A 51 -8.31 29.81 22.37
N ASP A 52 -7.34 30.19 21.53
CA ASP A 52 -6.24 29.31 21.13
C ASP A 52 -5.30 28.99 22.29
N LEU A 53 -4.96 29.99 23.10
CA LEU A 53 -4.14 29.82 24.29
C LEU A 53 -4.87 29.01 25.37
N LYS A 54 -6.19 29.22 25.50
CA LYS A 54 -7.03 28.43 26.40
C LYS A 54 -7.04 26.95 26.04
N ARG A 55 -7.10 26.63 24.73
CA ARG A 55 -6.99 25.25 24.24
C ARG A 55 -5.65 24.61 24.60
N VAL A 56 -4.54 25.34 24.45
CA VAL A 56 -3.21 24.85 24.85
C VAL A 56 -3.16 24.51 26.34
N ILE A 57 -3.76 25.34 27.21
CA ILE A 57 -3.81 25.07 28.65
C ILE A 57 -4.66 23.84 28.98
N GLN A 58 -5.85 23.73 28.38
CA GLN A 58 -6.80 22.64 28.65
C GLN A 58 -6.32 21.29 28.09
N GLY A 59 -5.69 21.28 26.91
CA GLY A 59 -5.22 20.07 26.23
C GLY A 59 -4.07 19.36 26.92
N ASN A 60 -3.33 20.05 27.79
CA ASN A 60 -2.15 19.49 28.48
C ASN A 60 -2.41 19.06 29.94
N GLY A 61 -3.68 18.98 30.37
CA GLY A 61 -4.07 18.43 31.67
C GLY A 61 -3.57 19.23 32.89
N SER A 62 -3.26 20.52 32.72
CA SER A 62 -2.87 21.42 33.81
C SER A 62 -4.03 22.30 34.26
N SER A 63 -3.99 22.76 35.52
CA SER A 63 -4.95 23.77 36.01
C SER A 63 -4.32 25.16 35.96
N VAL A 64 -5.15 26.19 35.71
CA VAL A 64 -4.70 27.59 35.75
C VAL A 64 -4.04 27.92 37.09
N HIS A 65 -4.59 27.43 38.20
CA HIS A 65 -4.01 27.63 39.53
C HIS A 65 -2.57 27.08 39.63
N ARG A 66 -2.33 25.85 39.13
CA ARG A 66 -0.98 25.27 39.11
C ARG A 66 -0.05 26.04 38.20
N LEU A 67 -0.52 26.46 37.03
CA LEU A 67 0.27 27.23 36.07
C LEU A 67 0.62 28.63 36.60
N LYS A 68 -0.28 29.29 37.32
CA LYS A 68 -0.01 30.55 38.05
C LYS A 68 1.17 30.38 39.00
N GLN A 69 1.17 29.32 39.82
CA GLN A 69 2.27 29.06 40.75
C GLN A 69 3.58 28.78 40.02
N THR A 70 3.58 27.90 39.01
CA THR A 70 4.79 27.60 38.23
C THR A 70 5.35 28.83 37.54
N GLN A 71 4.48 29.69 36.98
CA GLN A 71 4.89 30.92 36.35
C GLN A 71 5.44 31.92 37.36
N ARG A 72 4.82 32.05 38.55
CA ARG A 72 5.34 32.86 39.66
C ARG A 72 6.78 32.47 40.02
N ASP A 73 7.01 31.17 40.25
CA ASP A 73 8.32 30.65 40.61
C ASP A 73 9.36 30.92 39.51
N TYR A 74 8.96 30.75 38.24
CA TYR A 74 9.80 31.04 37.08
C TYR A 74 10.23 32.52 37.04
N TRP A 75 9.31 33.48 37.14
CA TRP A 75 9.67 34.90 37.09
C TRP A 75 10.46 35.36 38.31
N LEU A 76 10.14 34.87 39.51
CA LEU A 76 10.91 35.17 40.71
C LEU A 76 12.36 34.67 40.63
N SER A 77 12.61 33.59 39.88
CA SER A 77 13.98 33.10 39.68
C SER A 77 14.85 34.04 38.86
N LEU A 78 14.29 34.98 38.08
CA LEU A 78 15.06 36.04 37.41
C LEU A 78 15.69 37.04 38.40
N ALA A 79 15.08 37.20 39.58
CA ALA A 79 15.61 37.99 40.69
C ALA A 79 16.31 37.09 41.73
N GLY A 80 16.81 35.91 41.33
CA GLY A 80 17.48 34.94 42.20
C GLY A 80 18.92 35.30 42.57
N GLY A 81 19.52 36.30 41.91
CA GLY A 81 20.86 36.78 42.23
C GLY A 81 22.01 35.92 41.68
N VAL A 82 21.73 34.87 40.91
CA VAL A 82 22.74 34.02 40.26
C VAL A 82 22.29 33.67 38.84
N ILE A 83 23.21 33.76 37.88
CA ILE A 83 23.06 33.19 36.53
C ILE A 83 24.18 32.17 36.38
N ASN A 84 23.84 30.88 36.45
CA ASN A 84 24.75 29.77 36.25
C ASN A 84 24.25 28.85 35.12
N GLU A 85 24.97 27.77 34.82
CA GLU A 85 24.53 26.82 33.79
C GLU A 85 23.18 26.17 34.13
N GLU A 86 22.91 25.89 35.41
CA GLU A 86 21.60 25.36 35.85
C GLU A 86 20.44 26.32 35.53
N PHE A 87 20.63 27.63 35.74
CA PHE A 87 19.67 28.66 35.35
C PHE A 87 19.42 28.61 33.83
N ILE A 88 20.48 28.53 33.03
CA ILE A 88 20.39 28.48 31.56
C ILE A 88 19.66 27.21 31.09
N GLU A 89 20.07 26.04 31.59
CA GLU A 89 19.46 24.76 31.28
C GLU A 89 17.98 24.73 31.64
N HIS A 90 17.61 25.32 32.77
CA HIS A 90 16.21 25.45 33.16
C HIS A 90 15.42 26.30 32.15
N ARG A 91 15.96 27.42 31.65
CA ARG A 91 15.30 28.24 30.62
C ARG A 91 15.15 27.52 29.30
N LEU A 92 16.22 26.86 28.83
CA LEU A 92 16.19 26.04 27.62
C LEU A 92 15.13 24.93 27.73
N LYS A 93 15.05 24.24 28.88
CA LYS A 93 14.03 23.22 29.13
C LYS A 93 12.61 23.77 29.03
N ILE A 94 12.36 24.94 29.63
CA ILE A 94 11.05 25.59 29.54
C ILE A 94 10.72 26.00 28.10
N GLY A 95 11.68 26.52 27.34
CA GLY A 95 11.50 26.81 25.91
C GLY A 95 11.14 25.56 25.11
N LYS A 96 11.84 24.44 25.32
CA LYS A 96 11.54 23.15 24.68
C LYS A 96 10.15 22.62 25.03
N ILE A 97 9.68 22.82 26.27
CA ILE A 97 8.31 22.44 26.66
C ILE A 97 7.28 23.27 25.89
N HIS A 98 7.46 24.59 25.81
CA HIS A 98 6.52 25.47 25.11
C HIS A 98 6.49 25.21 23.60
N SER A 99 7.65 24.97 22.99
CA SER A 99 7.73 24.56 21.59
C SER A 99 7.02 23.21 21.35
N ARG A 100 7.25 22.22 22.22
CA ARG A 100 6.58 20.90 22.12
C ARG A 100 5.06 20.95 22.23
N ILE A 101 4.50 21.81 23.08
CA ILE A 101 3.04 21.98 23.19
C ILE A 101 2.45 22.88 22.09
N GLY A 102 3.27 23.34 21.14
CA GLY A 102 2.83 24.17 20.02
C GLY A 102 2.46 25.60 20.41
N LEU A 103 3.00 26.13 21.51
CA LEU A 103 2.78 27.53 21.84
C LEU A 103 3.48 28.41 20.80
N ASN A 104 2.70 29.23 20.09
CA ASN A 104 3.25 30.19 19.14
C ASN A 104 4.18 31.18 19.87
N LEU A 105 5.39 31.33 19.31
CA LEU A 105 6.43 32.22 19.77
C LEU A 105 5.99 33.69 19.87
N ASP A 106 5.05 34.14 19.02
CA ASP A 106 4.45 35.47 19.06
C ASP A 106 3.82 35.76 20.44
N TYR A 107 3.06 34.81 20.98
CA TYR A 107 2.42 34.95 22.28
C TYR A 107 3.45 34.85 23.43
N TYR A 108 4.44 33.97 23.27
CA TYR A 108 5.52 33.84 24.25
C TYR A 108 6.31 35.15 24.36
N LEU A 109 6.77 35.71 23.24
CA LEU A 109 7.53 36.95 23.21
C LEU A 109 6.68 38.17 23.59
N GLY A 110 5.43 38.22 23.15
CA GLY A 110 4.48 39.28 23.53
C GLY A 110 4.24 39.35 25.04
N THR A 111 4.40 38.24 25.75
CA THR A 111 4.28 38.20 27.21
C THR A 111 5.29 39.11 27.89
N TYR A 112 6.54 39.19 27.43
CA TYR A 112 7.55 40.09 28.01
C TYR A 112 7.13 41.56 28.00
N MET A 113 6.33 41.99 27.00
CA MET A 113 5.79 43.36 26.96
C MET A 113 4.83 43.61 28.13
N THR A 114 3.91 42.66 28.36
CA THR A 114 2.98 42.71 29.50
C THR A 114 3.73 42.77 30.84
N TYR A 115 4.76 41.94 30.99
CA TYR A 115 5.60 41.92 32.18
C TYR A 115 6.33 43.25 32.39
N THR A 116 6.87 43.83 31.31
CA THR A 116 7.62 45.10 31.38
C THR A 116 6.71 46.28 31.73
N ASP A 117 5.51 46.36 31.15
CA ASP A 117 4.54 47.44 31.40
C ASP A 117 4.02 47.45 32.85
N ILE A 118 3.77 46.27 33.41
CA ILE A 118 3.35 46.14 34.81
C ILE A 118 4.54 46.41 35.75
N ALA A 119 5.71 45.85 35.44
CA ALA A 119 6.92 46.10 36.22
C ALA A 119 7.26 47.59 36.29
N ALA A 120 7.19 48.31 35.18
CA ALA A 120 7.46 49.76 35.14
C ALA A 120 6.55 50.53 36.11
N ARG A 121 5.23 50.28 36.07
CA ARG A 121 4.25 50.95 36.95
C ARG A 121 4.46 50.63 38.43
N VAL A 122 4.71 49.36 38.76
CA VAL A 122 4.93 48.94 40.15
C VAL A 122 6.27 49.48 40.67
N LEU A 123 7.33 49.43 39.87
CA LEU A 123 8.64 49.97 40.26
C LEU A 123 8.58 51.48 40.43
N GLU A 124 7.90 52.22 39.56
CA GLU A 124 7.71 53.67 39.70
C GLU A 124 6.98 54.03 41.01
N ARG A 125 5.94 53.25 41.37
CA ARG A 125 5.17 53.44 42.60
C ARG A 125 5.97 53.12 43.87
N GLU A 126 6.74 52.02 43.85
CA GLU A 126 7.40 51.48 45.05
C GLU A 126 8.86 51.95 45.21
N LEU A 127 9.51 52.40 44.13
CA LEU A 127 10.91 52.84 44.07
C LEU A 127 11.08 54.12 43.23
N PRO A 128 10.45 55.25 43.60
CA PRO A 128 10.42 56.46 42.75
C PRO A 128 11.82 56.99 42.39
N ASP A 129 12.81 56.82 43.26
CA ASP A 129 14.19 57.29 43.03
C ASP A 129 15.09 56.28 42.29
N GLN A 130 14.67 55.02 42.13
CA GLN A 130 15.51 53.90 41.64
C GLN A 130 14.83 52.99 40.62
N TRP A 131 13.59 53.26 40.23
CA TRP A 131 12.82 52.40 39.33
C TRP A 131 13.50 52.19 37.97
N MET A 132 14.13 53.24 37.42
CA MET A 132 14.74 53.20 36.09
C MET A 132 15.97 52.28 36.01
N PRO A 133 16.97 52.35 36.92
CA PRO A 133 18.03 51.34 37.00
C PRO A 133 17.52 49.90 37.17
N VAL A 134 16.52 49.68 38.02
CA VAL A 134 15.95 48.34 38.28
C VAL A 134 15.21 47.80 37.05
N LEU A 135 14.42 48.65 36.38
CA LEU A 135 13.71 48.31 35.14
C LEU A 135 14.70 48.00 34.00
N ASN A 136 15.80 48.74 33.90
CA ASN A 136 16.85 48.47 32.91
C ASN A 136 17.52 47.11 33.16
N ALA A 137 17.87 46.80 34.41
CA ALA A 137 18.42 45.49 34.78
C ALA A 137 17.43 44.35 34.45
N LEU A 138 16.14 44.55 34.74
CA LEU A 138 15.08 43.60 34.45
C LEU A 138 14.91 43.40 32.94
N THR A 139 14.95 44.47 32.16
CA THR A 139 14.80 44.41 30.71
C THR A 139 15.96 43.64 30.06
N ARG A 140 17.19 43.81 30.56
CA ARG A 140 18.34 42.99 30.11
C ARG A 140 18.16 41.51 30.48
N MET A 141 17.64 41.23 31.67
CA MET A 141 17.33 39.87 32.11
C MET A 141 16.22 39.22 31.26
N PHE A 142 15.15 39.94 30.95
CA PHE A 142 14.11 39.49 30.00
C PHE A 142 14.67 39.27 28.61
N ASN A 143 15.58 40.12 28.15
CA ASN A 143 16.22 39.92 26.86
C ASN A 143 17.05 38.61 26.83
N LEU A 144 17.85 38.33 27.87
CA LEU A 144 18.55 37.05 27.99
C LEU A 144 17.58 35.86 27.95
N ASP A 145 16.52 35.92 28.77
CA ASP A 145 15.52 34.86 28.87
C ASP A 145 14.85 34.59 27.51
N SER A 146 14.48 35.65 26.78
CA SER A 146 13.90 35.55 25.44
C SER A 146 14.87 34.92 24.42
N GLN A 147 16.18 35.23 24.51
CA GLN A 147 17.19 34.63 23.63
C GLN A 147 17.33 33.13 23.89
N LEU A 148 17.32 32.70 25.14
CA LEU A 148 17.41 31.28 25.50
C LEU A 148 16.17 30.51 25.05
N VAL A 149 15.00 31.11 25.13
CA VAL A 149 13.77 30.48 24.63
C VAL A 149 13.79 30.38 23.11
N LEU A 150 14.19 31.45 22.41
CA LEU A 150 14.38 31.43 20.96
C LEU A 150 15.36 30.34 20.51
N GLU A 151 16.48 30.20 21.22
CA GLU A 151 17.46 29.14 21.00
C GLU A 151 16.82 27.75 21.15
N ALA A 152 16.06 27.52 22.22
CA ALA A 152 15.35 26.26 22.44
C ALA A 152 14.32 25.92 21.35
N TYR A 153 13.60 26.93 20.84
CA TYR A 153 12.69 26.74 19.70
C TYR A 153 13.45 26.38 18.43
N GLY A 154 14.54 27.10 18.12
CA GLY A 154 15.37 26.84 16.94
C GLY A 154 16.05 25.47 16.96
N GLU A 155 16.54 25.02 18.12
CA GLU A 155 17.09 23.66 18.27
C GLU A 155 16.04 22.59 17.98
N GLN A 156 14.81 22.76 18.48
CA GLN A 156 13.73 21.79 18.26
C GLN A 156 13.29 21.75 16.79
N GLU A 157 13.17 22.91 16.14
CA GLU A 157 12.82 23.00 14.72
C GLU A 157 13.90 22.34 13.84
N GLN A 158 15.18 22.56 14.15
CA GLN A 158 16.28 21.89 13.44
C GLN A 158 16.24 20.37 13.61
N GLU A 159 15.93 19.87 14.80
CA GLU A 159 15.80 18.43 15.03
C GLU A 159 14.64 17.85 14.21
N GLN A 160 13.48 18.51 14.20
CA GLN A 160 12.33 18.09 13.39
C GLN A 160 12.67 18.09 11.89
N ILE A 161 13.40 19.10 11.40
CA ILE A 161 13.85 19.16 10.00
C ILE A 161 14.77 17.98 9.68
N ARG A 162 15.69 17.62 10.58
CA ARG A 162 16.58 16.46 10.40
C ARG A 162 15.80 15.15 10.37
N GLU A 163 14.89 14.94 11.32
CA GLU A 163 14.03 13.75 11.36
C GLU A 163 13.19 13.62 10.07
N MET A 164 12.61 14.73 9.58
CA MET A 164 11.86 14.75 8.32
C MET A 164 12.76 14.46 7.11
N ALA A 165 13.99 14.97 7.08
CA ALA A 165 14.96 14.70 6.02
C ALA A 165 15.38 13.22 5.99
N ASP A 166 15.64 12.62 7.15
CA ASP A 166 15.99 11.20 7.26
C ASP A 166 14.81 10.31 6.84
N GLN A 167 13.59 10.63 7.28
CA GLN A 167 12.38 9.93 6.84
C GLN A 167 12.17 10.03 5.34
N LYS A 168 12.38 11.22 4.76
CA LYS A 168 12.32 11.42 3.31
C LYS A 168 13.35 10.55 2.59
N GLN A 169 14.59 10.49 3.06
CA GLN A 169 15.64 9.66 2.45
C GLN A 169 15.31 8.17 2.50
N HIS A 170 14.78 7.68 3.61
CA HIS A 170 14.31 6.30 3.72
C HIS A 170 13.16 5.99 2.76
N MET A 171 12.21 6.92 2.62
CA MET A 171 11.11 6.79 1.67
C MET A 171 11.62 6.73 0.22
N LEU A 172 12.55 7.59 -0.17
CA LEU A 172 13.16 7.58 -1.50
C LEU A 172 13.88 6.26 -1.80
N SER A 173 14.65 5.72 -0.85
CA SER A 173 15.29 4.41 -1.01
C SER A 173 14.27 3.29 -1.17
N SER A 174 13.15 3.36 -0.44
CA SER A 174 12.08 2.35 -0.54
C SER A 174 11.38 2.41 -1.90
N VAL A 175 11.18 3.62 -2.44
CA VAL A 175 10.61 3.83 -3.78
C VAL A 175 11.53 3.23 -4.85
N THR A 176 12.85 3.45 -4.78
CA THR A 176 13.80 2.82 -5.71
C THR A 176 13.72 1.29 -5.68
N GLU A 177 13.66 0.67 -4.50
CA GLU A 177 13.53 -0.79 -4.38
C GLU A 177 12.21 -1.31 -4.98
N VAL A 178 11.13 -0.54 -4.85
CA VAL A 178 9.84 -0.88 -5.48
C VAL A 178 9.93 -0.78 -7.00
N VAL A 179 10.53 0.28 -7.54
CA VAL A 179 10.74 0.45 -8.99
C VAL A 179 11.58 -0.67 -9.57
N ASP A 180 12.71 -1.02 -8.95
CA ASP A 180 13.57 -2.13 -9.42
C ASP A 180 12.82 -3.46 -9.44
N ARG A 181 12.04 -3.74 -8.38
CA ARG A 181 11.19 -4.94 -8.32
C ARG A 181 10.14 -4.93 -9.42
N MET A 182 9.47 -3.80 -9.66
CA MET A 182 8.48 -3.65 -10.74
C MET A 182 9.10 -3.90 -12.10
N SER A 183 10.26 -3.34 -12.40
CA SER A 183 11.00 -3.58 -13.65
C SER A 183 11.28 -5.07 -13.87
N SER A 184 11.73 -5.78 -12.84
CA SER A 184 11.92 -7.24 -12.92
C SER A 184 10.62 -8.03 -13.16
N MET A 185 9.50 -7.56 -12.58
CA MET A 185 8.20 -8.20 -12.76
C MET A 185 7.64 -7.96 -14.16
N ILE A 186 7.84 -6.77 -14.74
CA ILE A 186 7.41 -6.44 -16.10
C ILE A 186 8.10 -7.37 -17.12
N VAL A 187 9.41 -7.58 -16.98
CA VAL A 187 10.16 -8.49 -17.86
C VAL A 187 9.57 -9.90 -17.81
N ARG A 188 9.39 -10.46 -16.60
CA ARG A 188 8.78 -11.79 -16.42
C ARG A 188 7.34 -11.86 -16.94
N LEU A 189 6.56 -10.79 -16.78
CA LEU A 189 5.17 -10.76 -17.24
C LEU A 189 5.10 -10.78 -18.78
N ASN A 190 5.99 -10.05 -19.45
CA ASN A 190 6.10 -10.08 -20.91
C ASN A 190 6.54 -11.45 -21.44
N GLU A 191 7.51 -12.09 -20.78
CA GLU A 191 7.94 -13.47 -21.12
C GLU A 191 6.77 -14.44 -20.98
N ASN A 192 6.08 -14.44 -19.83
CA ASN A 192 4.93 -15.32 -19.59
C ASN A 192 3.79 -15.06 -20.57
N ALA A 193 3.49 -13.80 -20.88
CA ALA A 193 2.48 -13.45 -21.87
C ALA A 193 2.84 -14.08 -23.22
N ARG A 194 4.08 -13.88 -23.69
CA ARG A 194 4.55 -14.46 -24.94
C ARG A 194 4.44 -15.99 -24.96
N ASP A 195 4.89 -16.66 -23.90
CA ASP A 195 4.82 -18.12 -23.79
C ASP A 195 3.37 -18.64 -23.84
N ILE A 196 2.43 -17.91 -23.21
CA ILE A 196 1.00 -18.22 -23.25
C ILE A 196 0.45 -18.07 -24.67
N SER A 197 0.80 -16.99 -25.38
CA SER A 197 0.36 -16.74 -26.74
C SER A 197 0.87 -17.82 -27.70
N ASP A 198 2.15 -18.17 -27.60
CA ASP A 198 2.77 -19.21 -28.43
C ASP A 198 2.15 -20.59 -28.15
N SER A 199 1.95 -20.93 -26.87
CA SER A 199 1.28 -22.17 -26.46
C SER A 199 -0.16 -22.25 -26.97
N ALA A 200 -0.91 -21.16 -26.88
CA ALA A 200 -2.27 -21.08 -27.41
C ALA A 200 -2.30 -21.28 -28.94
N GLY A 201 -1.34 -20.70 -29.66
CA GLY A 201 -1.17 -20.92 -31.10
C GLY A 201 -0.89 -22.39 -31.44
N HIS A 202 0.00 -23.06 -30.69
CA HIS A 202 0.30 -24.48 -30.85
C HIS A 202 -0.91 -25.38 -30.57
N ILE A 203 -1.68 -25.09 -29.51
CA ILE A 203 -2.89 -25.84 -29.17
C ILE A 203 -3.94 -25.72 -30.28
N ALA A 204 -4.18 -24.50 -30.78
CA ALA A 204 -5.13 -24.27 -31.87
C ALA A 204 -4.74 -25.04 -33.14
N ALA A 205 -3.46 -24.99 -33.53
CA ALA A 205 -2.96 -25.72 -34.70
C ALA A 205 -3.07 -27.24 -34.53
N SER A 206 -2.75 -27.78 -33.34
CA SER A 206 -2.88 -29.20 -33.04
C SER A 206 -4.33 -29.68 -33.08
N GLN A 207 -5.27 -28.84 -32.64
CA GLN A 207 -6.71 -29.14 -32.68
C GLN A 207 -7.27 -29.10 -34.10
N GLU A 208 -6.82 -28.18 -34.95
CA GLU A 208 -7.19 -28.17 -36.37
C GLU A 208 -6.75 -29.46 -37.08
N LEU A 209 -5.52 -29.94 -36.82
CA LEU A 209 -5.05 -31.24 -37.33
C LEU A 209 -5.92 -32.41 -36.81
N SER A 210 -6.22 -32.41 -35.51
CA SER A 210 -7.05 -33.46 -34.91
C SER A 210 -8.48 -33.48 -35.49
N LEU A 211 -9.06 -32.31 -35.79
CA LEU A 211 -10.35 -32.20 -36.48
C LEU A 211 -10.29 -32.78 -37.90
N GLN A 212 -9.18 -32.61 -38.63
CA GLN A 212 -9.01 -33.23 -39.95
C GLN A 212 -8.96 -34.76 -39.85
N GLU A 213 -8.21 -35.31 -38.90
CA GLU A 213 -8.14 -36.76 -38.66
C GLU A 213 -9.51 -37.33 -38.29
N MET A 214 -10.27 -36.64 -37.44
CA MET A 214 -11.63 -37.03 -37.07
C MET A 214 -12.59 -37.07 -38.26
N ASN A 215 -12.48 -36.09 -39.17
CA ASN A 215 -13.28 -36.10 -40.40
C ASN A 215 -12.94 -37.31 -41.28
N SER A 216 -11.66 -37.68 -41.40
CA SER A 216 -11.24 -38.90 -42.09
C SER A 216 -11.82 -40.15 -41.43
N LEU A 217 -11.71 -40.25 -40.10
CA LEU A 217 -12.25 -41.39 -39.35
C LEU A 217 -13.79 -41.48 -39.48
N GLY A 218 -14.48 -40.35 -39.48
CA GLY A 218 -15.92 -40.29 -39.75
C GLY A 218 -16.29 -40.81 -41.13
N HIS A 219 -15.45 -40.58 -42.14
CA HIS A 219 -15.62 -41.15 -43.48
C HIS A 219 -15.40 -42.67 -43.49
N GLU A 220 -14.36 -43.16 -42.82
CA GLU A 220 -14.09 -44.60 -42.70
C GLU A 220 -15.25 -45.34 -42.01
N VAL A 221 -15.77 -44.80 -40.91
CA VAL A 221 -16.93 -45.36 -40.20
C VAL A 221 -18.17 -45.42 -41.11
N LYS A 222 -18.40 -44.40 -41.94
CA LYS A 222 -19.47 -44.42 -42.96
C LYS A 222 -19.25 -45.52 -43.99
N GLN A 223 -18.02 -45.71 -44.47
CA GLN A 223 -17.71 -46.77 -45.43
C GLN A 223 -17.95 -48.17 -44.83
N ILE A 224 -17.54 -48.41 -43.59
CA ILE A 224 -17.81 -49.68 -42.89
C ILE A 224 -19.31 -49.91 -42.74
N SER A 225 -20.09 -48.86 -42.41
CA SER A 225 -21.55 -48.95 -42.33
C SER A 225 -22.19 -49.34 -43.67
N THR A 226 -21.66 -48.83 -44.79
CA THR A 226 -22.12 -49.20 -46.14
C THR A 226 -21.81 -50.68 -46.44
N VAL A 227 -20.58 -51.13 -46.17
CA VAL A 227 -20.19 -52.55 -46.34
C VAL A 227 -21.05 -53.45 -45.45
N GLY A 228 -21.29 -53.06 -44.20
CA GLY A 228 -22.16 -53.80 -43.28
C GLY A 228 -23.60 -53.92 -43.77
N SER A 229 -24.11 -52.93 -44.49
CA SER A 229 -25.44 -52.98 -45.10
C SER A 229 -25.50 -53.97 -46.27
N ILE A 230 -24.47 -53.97 -47.13
CA ILE A 230 -24.33 -54.96 -48.21
C ILE A 230 -24.22 -56.39 -47.66
N MET A 231 -23.43 -56.57 -46.60
CA MET A 231 -23.28 -57.88 -45.95
C MET A 231 -24.59 -58.37 -45.32
N ARG A 232 -25.44 -57.45 -44.82
CA ARG A 232 -26.75 -57.81 -44.29
C ARG A 232 -27.65 -58.32 -45.40
N GLU A 233 -27.68 -57.63 -46.53
CA GLU A 233 -28.43 -58.06 -47.72
C GLU A 233 -27.96 -59.43 -48.22
N LEU A 234 -26.64 -59.66 -48.29
CA LEU A 234 -26.08 -60.97 -48.65
C LEU A 234 -26.47 -62.07 -47.64
N SER A 235 -26.50 -61.75 -46.35
CA SER A 235 -26.91 -62.68 -45.31
C SER A 235 -28.39 -63.03 -45.41
N ASP A 236 -29.25 -62.05 -45.73
CA ASP A 236 -30.68 -62.25 -45.99
C ASP A 236 -30.90 -63.16 -47.20
N GLN A 237 -30.19 -62.90 -48.31
CA GLN A 237 -30.22 -63.75 -49.51
C GLN A 237 -29.73 -65.17 -49.21
N THR A 238 -28.64 -65.31 -48.44
CA THR A 238 -28.09 -66.63 -48.05
C THR A 238 -29.06 -67.39 -47.15
N HIS A 239 -29.75 -66.69 -46.24
CA HIS A 239 -30.79 -67.28 -45.40
C HIS A 239 -31.96 -67.82 -46.23
N LEU A 240 -32.40 -67.05 -47.24
CA LEU A 240 -33.44 -67.46 -48.20
C LEU A 240 -32.99 -68.64 -49.08
N LEU A 241 -31.73 -68.63 -49.54
CA LEU A 241 -31.16 -69.76 -50.30
C LEU A 241 -31.11 -71.04 -49.46
N GLY A 242 -30.68 -70.96 -48.20
CA GLY A 242 -30.70 -72.09 -47.28
C GLY A 242 -32.11 -72.59 -46.97
N LEU A 243 -33.10 -71.69 -46.94
CA LEU A 243 -34.52 -72.07 -46.80
C LEU A 243 -35.01 -72.84 -48.03
N ASN A 244 -34.77 -72.32 -49.23
CA ASN A 244 -35.14 -72.98 -50.47
C ASN A 244 -34.46 -74.36 -50.61
N ALA A 245 -33.17 -74.44 -50.28
CA ALA A 245 -32.44 -75.70 -50.27
C ALA A 245 -32.97 -76.70 -49.24
N SER A 246 -33.43 -76.25 -48.07
CA SER A 246 -34.06 -77.10 -47.06
C SER A 246 -35.40 -77.67 -47.55
N ILE A 247 -36.18 -76.87 -48.28
CA ILE A 247 -37.45 -77.28 -48.89
C ILE A 247 -37.19 -78.35 -49.96
N GLU A 248 -36.22 -78.12 -50.84
CA GLU A 248 -35.88 -79.07 -51.92
C GLU A 248 -35.33 -80.39 -51.36
N ALA A 249 -34.52 -80.31 -50.29
CA ALA A 249 -34.02 -81.48 -49.58
C ALA A 249 -35.15 -82.30 -48.93
N ALA A 250 -36.20 -81.65 -48.43
CA ALA A 250 -37.39 -82.33 -47.93
C ALA A 250 -38.20 -82.98 -49.07
N HIS A 251 -38.27 -82.35 -50.23
CA HIS A 251 -38.94 -82.86 -51.43
C HIS A 251 -38.26 -84.13 -51.99
N ALA A 252 -36.93 -84.22 -51.92
CA ALA A 252 -36.14 -85.37 -52.35
C ALA A 252 -36.23 -86.60 -51.40
N GLY A 253 -36.97 -86.49 -50.28
CA GLY A 253 -37.20 -87.60 -49.35
C GLY A 253 -35.91 -88.18 -48.74
N GLU A 254 -35.75 -89.50 -48.80
CA GLU A 254 -34.59 -90.21 -48.22
C GLU A 254 -33.26 -89.80 -48.88
N TYR A 255 -33.27 -89.44 -50.18
CA TYR A 255 -32.06 -89.00 -50.90
C TYR A 255 -31.62 -87.58 -50.54
N GLY A 256 -32.50 -86.77 -49.93
CA GLY A 256 -32.24 -85.39 -49.55
C GLY A 256 -31.70 -85.20 -48.12
N ARG A 257 -31.63 -86.25 -47.29
CA ARG A 257 -31.27 -86.14 -45.86
C ARG A 257 -29.93 -85.44 -45.61
N GLY A 258 -28.89 -85.78 -46.38
CA GLY A 258 -27.57 -85.14 -46.27
C GLY A 258 -27.61 -83.65 -46.66
N PHE A 259 -28.33 -83.31 -47.73
CA PHE A 259 -28.52 -81.93 -48.18
C PHE A 259 -29.34 -81.10 -47.19
N SER A 260 -30.32 -81.69 -46.52
CA SER A 260 -31.13 -80.99 -45.50
C SER A 260 -30.29 -80.51 -44.33
N ILE A 261 -29.26 -81.29 -43.92
CA ILE A 261 -28.34 -80.90 -42.85
C ILE A 261 -27.51 -79.69 -43.28
N VAL A 262 -26.95 -79.74 -44.49
CA VAL A 262 -26.16 -78.62 -45.04
C VAL A 262 -27.01 -77.35 -45.15
N ALA A 263 -28.25 -77.46 -45.65
CA ALA A 263 -29.15 -76.32 -45.82
C ALA A 263 -29.56 -75.68 -44.47
N GLN A 264 -29.76 -76.49 -43.42
CA GLN A 264 -29.97 -76.00 -42.05
C GLN A 264 -28.75 -75.27 -41.51
N GLU A 265 -27.54 -75.81 -41.73
CA GLU A 265 -26.30 -75.18 -41.27
C GLU A 265 -26.06 -73.85 -42.00
N VAL A 266 -26.32 -73.76 -43.31
CA VAL A 266 -26.26 -72.51 -44.08
C VAL A 266 -27.23 -71.47 -43.54
N ARG A 267 -28.48 -71.84 -43.23
CA ARG A 267 -29.47 -70.93 -42.61
C ARG A 267 -29.00 -70.42 -41.25
N LYS A 268 -28.44 -71.30 -40.43
CA LYS A 268 -27.93 -70.97 -39.09
C LYS A 268 -26.70 -70.05 -39.17
N LEU A 269 -25.80 -70.27 -40.11
CA LEU A 269 -24.68 -69.37 -40.41
C LEU A 269 -25.17 -68.00 -40.85
N ALA A 270 -26.12 -67.94 -41.79
CA ALA A 270 -26.71 -66.68 -42.24
C ALA A 270 -27.43 -65.91 -41.11
N GLY A 271 -28.14 -66.61 -40.22
CA GLY A 271 -28.74 -65.99 -39.04
C GLY A 271 -27.69 -65.46 -38.05
N SER A 272 -26.63 -66.22 -37.82
CA SER A 272 -25.50 -65.77 -36.98
C SER A 272 -24.81 -64.53 -37.58
N SER A 273 -24.61 -64.48 -38.89
CA SER A 273 -24.05 -63.32 -39.60
C SER A 273 -24.93 -62.08 -39.49
N GLN A 274 -26.26 -62.22 -39.62
CA GLN A 274 -27.20 -61.11 -39.41
C GLN A 274 -27.08 -60.52 -38.00
N ASN A 275 -27.00 -61.38 -36.97
CA ASN A 275 -26.85 -60.93 -35.59
C ASN A 275 -25.51 -60.20 -35.38
N ALA A 276 -24.40 -60.76 -35.88
CA ALA A 276 -23.10 -60.10 -35.80
C ALA A 276 -23.10 -58.73 -36.49
N LEU A 277 -23.76 -58.60 -37.65
CA LEU A 277 -23.89 -57.33 -38.37
C LEU A 277 -24.77 -56.31 -37.64
N LYS A 278 -25.75 -56.77 -36.84
CA LYS A 278 -26.53 -55.88 -35.97
C LYS A 278 -25.66 -55.28 -34.88
N ASP A 279 -24.82 -56.09 -34.25
CA ASP A 279 -23.89 -55.66 -33.20
C ASP A 279 -22.81 -54.71 -33.74
N ILE A 280 -22.25 -55.00 -34.92
CA ILE A 280 -21.34 -54.10 -35.63
C ILE A 280 -22.00 -52.75 -35.87
N ASN A 281 -23.23 -52.73 -36.39
CA ASN A 281 -23.93 -51.49 -36.70
C ASN A 281 -24.21 -50.66 -35.43
N GLY A 282 -24.59 -51.32 -34.32
CA GLY A 282 -24.74 -50.64 -33.02
C GLY A 282 -23.42 -50.03 -32.54
N THR A 283 -22.31 -50.75 -32.71
CA THR A 283 -20.97 -50.26 -32.36
C THR A 283 -20.58 -49.03 -33.20
N LEU A 284 -20.83 -49.04 -34.51
CA LEU A 284 -20.55 -47.91 -35.41
C LEU A 284 -21.37 -46.67 -35.05
N GLN A 285 -22.63 -46.82 -34.66
CA GLN A 285 -23.46 -45.71 -34.20
C GLN A 285 -22.89 -45.06 -32.93
N VAL A 286 -22.42 -45.87 -31.98
CA VAL A 286 -21.75 -45.37 -30.76
C VAL A 286 -20.46 -44.63 -31.12
N ILE A 287 -19.67 -45.16 -32.05
CA ILE A 287 -18.43 -44.50 -32.52
C ILE A 287 -18.76 -43.14 -33.18
N MET A 288 -19.76 -43.08 -34.08
CA MET A 288 -20.16 -41.80 -34.68
C MET A 288 -20.62 -40.78 -33.64
N SER A 289 -21.40 -41.20 -32.64
CA SER A 289 -21.82 -40.30 -31.57
C SER A 289 -20.63 -39.76 -30.78
N ARG A 290 -19.62 -40.60 -30.50
CA ARG A 290 -18.39 -40.17 -29.82
C ARG A 290 -17.56 -39.22 -30.67
N LEU A 291 -17.49 -39.46 -31.98
CA LEU A 291 -16.80 -38.55 -32.91
C LEU A 291 -17.45 -37.17 -32.89
N ASN A 292 -18.78 -37.07 -33.00
CA ASN A 292 -19.45 -35.77 -32.95
C ASN A 292 -19.19 -35.02 -31.63
N GLN A 293 -19.17 -35.74 -30.50
CA GLN A 293 -18.90 -35.15 -29.19
C GLN A 293 -17.45 -34.62 -29.07
N VAL A 294 -16.47 -35.36 -29.59
CA VAL A 294 -15.07 -34.91 -29.57
C VAL A 294 -14.85 -33.74 -30.55
N GLU A 295 -15.56 -33.71 -31.67
CA GLU A 295 -15.50 -32.59 -32.64
C GLU A 295 -15.99 -31.28 -32.00
N GLU A 296 -17.09 -31.32 -31.25
CA GLU A 296 -17.61 -30.17 -30.50
C GLU A 296 -16.61 -29.69 -29.43
N SER A 297 -16.00 -30.63 -28.69
CA SER A 297 -14.96 -30.33 -27.70
C SER A 297 -13.74 -29.63 -28.32
N PHE A 298 -13.27 -30.09 -29.47
CA PHE A 298 -12.18 -29.42 -30.18
C PHE A 298 -12.54 -28.03 -30.68
N LYS A 299 -13.74 -27.82 -31.24
CA LYS A 299 -14.20 -26.48 -31.62
C LYS A 299 -14.22 -25.52 -30.44
N HIS A 300 -14.68 -25.99 -29.28
CA HIS A 300 -14.67 -25.20 -28.05
C HIS A 300 -13.24 -24.86 -27.60
N ASN A 301 -12.32 -25.82 -27.65
CA ASN A 301 -10.94 -25.57 -27.23
C ASN A 301 -10.17 -24.62 -28.19
N VAL A 302 -10.50 -24.61 -29.49
CA VAL A 302 -9.92 -23.65 -30.44
C VAL A 302 -10.34 -22.23 -30.07
N GLU A 303 -11.62 -22.03 -29.72
CA GLU A 303 -12.13 -20.74 -29.25
C GLU A 303 -11.44 -20.30 -27.95
N LEU A 304 -11.32 -21.20 -26.97
CA LEU A 304 -10.57 -20.93 -25.73
C LEU A 304 -9.11 -20.54 -26.01
N SER A 305 -8.45 -21.23 -26.94
CA SER A 305 -7.07 -20.92 -27.32
C SER A 305 -6.96 -19.53 -27.94
N ARG A 306 -7.90 -19.14 -28.80
CA ARG A 306 -7.94 -17.78 -29.37
C ARG A 306 -8.15 -16.71 -28.30
N GLN A 307 -9.06 -16.96 -27.36
CA GLN A 307 -9.30 -16.04 -26.23
C GLN A 307 -8.04 -15.91 -25.37
N GLN A 308 -7.35 -17.02 -25.08
CA GLN A 308 -6.11 -17.01 -24.30
C GLN A 308 -4.98 -16.23 -24.99
N ALA A 309 -4.85 -16.33 -26.31
CA ALA A 309 -3.92 -15.49 -27.07
C ALA A 309 -4.29 -14.00 -27.00
N GLY A 310 -5.58 -13.67 -27.08
CA GLY A 310 -6.07 -12.30 -26.90
C GLY A 310 -5.74 -11.71 -25.52
N SER A 311 -6.04 -12.46 -24.45
CA SER A 311 -5.73 -12.05 -23.08
C SER A 311 -4.21 -11.88 -22.84
N SER A 312 -3.38 -12.67 -23.51
CA SER A 312 -1.92 -12.49 -23.46
C SER A 312 -1.49 -11.15 -24.06
N GLN A 313 -2.09 -10.74 -25.18
CA GLN A 313 -1.80 -9.43 -25.78
C GLN A 313 -2.23 -8.27 -24.87
N GLU A 314 -3.34 -8.42 -24.16
CA GLU A 314 -3.77 -7.45 -23.14
C GLU A 314 -2.79 -7.37 -21.97
N LEU A 315 -2.27 -8.51 -21.49
CA LEU A 315 -1.23 -8.56 -20.45
C LEU A 315 0.04 -7.82 -20.88
N ALA A 316 0.48 -8.00 -22.13
CA ALA A 316 1.62 -7.26 -22.68
C ALA A 316 1.38 -5.74 -22.70
N THR A 317 0.15 -5.31 -22.99
CA THR A 317 -0.24 -3.89 -22.96
C THR A 317 -0.23 -3.35 -21.52
N PHE A 318 -0.70 -4.14 -20.56
CA PHE A 318 -0.65 -3.78 -19.14
C PHE A 318 0.80 -3.65 -18.63
N ALA A 319 1.69 -4.54 -19.05
CA ALA A 319 3.13 -4.41 -18.76
C ALA A 319 3.70 -3.06 -19.22
N GLN A 320 3.34 -2.59 -20.42
CA GLN A 320 3.79 -1.28 -20.92
C GLN A 320 3.27 -0.11 -20.07
N MET A 321 2.03 -0.19 -19.58
CA MET A 321 1.49 0.83 -18.68
C MET A 321 2.25 0.86 -17.34
N ILE A 322 2.55 -0.31 -16.76
CA ILE A 322 3.34 -0.39 -15.52
C ILE A 322 4.75 0.17 -15.75
N GLU A 323 5.35 -0.11 -16.91
CA GLU A 323 6.67 0.44 -17.28
C GLU A 323 6.66 1.96 -17.35
N GLN A 324 5.58 2.56 -17.86
CA GLN A 324 5.42 4.01 -17.84
C GLN A 324 5.33 4.56 -16.40
N VAL A 325 4.54 3.93 -15.53
CA VAL A 325 4.44 4.33 -14.12
C VAL A 325 5.79 4.22 -13.42
N ALA A 326 6.56 3.17 -13.70
CA ALA A 326 7.91 3.00 -13.14
C ALA A 326 8.84 4.15 -13.56
N ARG A 327 8.81 4.56 -14.84
CA ARG A 327 9.58 5.72 -15.32
C ARG A 327 9.16 7.04 -14.67
N GLU A 328 7.86 7.28 -14.55
CA GLU A 328 7.35 8.50 -13.91
C GLU A 328 7.81 8.60 -12.44
N LEU A 329 7.87 7.47 -11.73
CA LEU A 329 8.41 7.40 -10.37
C LEU A 329 9.93 7.69 -10.31
N GLU A 330 10.71 7.19 -11.28
CA GLU A 330 12.14 7.50 -11.38
C GLU A 330 12.38 8.99 -11.67
N GLU A 331 11.59 9.59 -12.56
CA GLU A 331 11.69 11.01 -12.89
C GLU A 331 11.37 11.91 -11.68
N LEU A 332 10.31 11.57 -10.93
CA LEU A 332 9.98 12.27 -9.68
C LEU A 332 11.13 12.21 -8.68
N GLN A 333 11.80 11.06 -8.56
CA GLN A 333 12.96 10.91 -7.69
C GLN A 333 14.14 11.78 -8.16
N GLN A 334 14.44 11.82 -9.46
CA GLN A 334 15.56 12.61 -10.00
C GLN A 334 15.33 14.12 -9.89
N ALA A 335 14.09 14.58 -10.08
CA ALA A 335 13.72 15.98 -9.91
C ALA A 335 13.96 16.48 -8.48
N GLU A 336 13.76 15.62 -7.48
CA GLU A 336 14.01 15.95 -6.08
C GLU A 336 15.50 16.00 -5.70
N TYR A 337 16.39 15.28 -6.40
CA TYR A 337 17.84 15.41 -6.19
C TYR A 337 18.44 16.67 -6.87
N SER A 338 17.70 17.28 -7.79
CA SER A 338 18.15 18.41 -8.61
C SER A 338 17.63 19.77 -8.13
N SER A 339 16.72 19.77 -7.15
CA SER A 339 16.13 20.96 -6.51
C SER A 339 16.73 21.15 -5.12
#